data_AF-A0A659URA6-F1
#
_entry.id   AF-A0A659URA6-F1
#
_cell.length_a   1.000
_cell.length_b   1.000
_cell.length_c   1.000
_cell.angle_alpha   90.00
_cell.angle_beta   90.00
_cell.angle_gamma   90.00
#
_symmetry.space_group_name_H-M   'P 1'
#
loop_
_entity.id
_entity.type
_entity.pdbx_description
1 polymer ?
#
loop_
_entity_poly.entity_id
_entity_poly.type
_entity_poly.pdbx_seq_one_letter_code
_entity_poly.pdbx_strand_id
1 'polypeptide(L)'
;VIELVNNTFTNPEQVEKELGLAMLGILPHVDDRELIASIADQKSGLSEAYRSLRTSLQFSGAEGAPRSLLVTSSEPAEGKSTTAFKLGQDFAALGARVLLVDADLRKPNLHRLFGLDNTIGLSNLLTNTVRKEDLGSIFRSTKYANVT
;
A
#
# COMPACT_ATOMS: atom_id res chain seq x y z
N VAL A 1 -27.65 5.88 -23.66
CA VAL A 1 -27.13 7.24 -23.42
C VAL A 1 -26.85 7.50 -21.93
N ILE A 2 -27.68 7.02 -20.99
CA ILE A 2 -27.46 7.21 -19.54
C ILE A 2 -26.30 6.35 -18.97
N GLU A 3 -25.99 5.19 -19.56
CA GLU A 3 -24.85 4.34 -19.15
C GLU A 3 -23.46 4.96 -19.41
N LEU A 4 -23.34 5.92 -20.35
CA LEU A 4 -22.06 6.56 -20.72
C LEU A 4 -21.59 7.64 -19.73
N VAL A 5 -22.35 7.91 -18.66
CA VAL A 5 -22.03 8.94 -17.66
C VAL A 5 -21.58 8.31 -16.34
N ASN A 6 -21.69 6.99 -16.20
CA ASN A 6 -21.35 6.31 -14.94
C ASN A 6 -19.89 5.86 -14.96
N ASN A 7 -19.00 6.67 -14.38
CA ASN A 7 -17.55 6.37 -14.28
C ASN A 7 -17.20 5.52 -13.04
N THR A 8 -18.13 4.69 -12.55
CA THR A 8 -17.93 3.87 -11.34
C THR A 8 -18.14 2.39 -11.65
N PHE A 9 -17.15 1.57 -11.28
CA PHE A 9 -17.32 0.12 -11.22
C PHE A 9 -18.18 -0.24 -10.02
N THR A 10 -19.30 -0.92 -10.26
CA THR A 10 -20.26 -1.28 -9.21
C THR A 10 -20.16 -2.75 -8.80
N ASN A 11 -19.49 -3.57 -9.61
CA ASN A 11 -19.17 -4.95 -9.28
C ASN A 11 -17.78 -5.35 -9.81
N PRO A 12 -17.16 -6.38 -9.23
CA PRO A 12 -15.84 -6.88 -9.67
C PRO A 12 -15.82 -7.39 -11.11
N GLU A 13 -16.91 -7.98 -11.58
CA GLU A 13 -17.01 -8.56 -12.93
C GLU A 13 -16.86 -7.50 -14.03
N GLN A 14 -17.35 -6.28 -13.78
CA GLN A 14 -17.16 -5.13 -14.66
C GLN A 14 -15.68 -4.79 -14.80
N VAL A 15 -14.91 -4.83 -13.70
CA VAL A 15 -13.47 -4.53 -13.72
C VAL A 15 -12.75 -5.54 -14.62
N GLU A 16 -13.02 -6.83 -14.46
CA GLU A 16 -12.38 -7.88 -15.27
C GLU A 16 -12.78 -7.78 -16.74
N LYS A 17 -14.07 -7.57 -17.02
CA LYS A 17 -14.60 -7.52 -18.39
C LYS A 17 -14.15 -6.27 -19.15
N GLU A 18 -14.11 -5.12 -18.50
CA GLU A 18 -13.84 -3.84 -19.16
C GLU A 18 -12.35 -3.51 -19.20
N LEU A 19 -11.59 -3.85 -18.15
CA LEU A 19 -10.15 -3.58 -18.10
C LEU A 19 -9.28 -4.77 -18.54
N GLY A 20 -9.83 -5.99 -18.58
CA GLY A 20 -9.06 -7.20 -18.87
C GLY A 20 -8.03 -7.53 -17.78
N LEU A 21 -8.23 -7.01 -16.57
CA LEU A 21 -7.33 -7.18 -15.43
C LEU A 21 -7.95 -8.15 -14.43
N ALA A 22 -7.11 -9.00 -13.83
CA ALA A 22 -7.54 -9.89 -12.77
C ALA A 22 -7.86 -9.12 -11.48
N MET A 23 -8.99 -9.43 -10.85
CA MET A 23 -9.31 -8.89 -9.54
C MET A 23 -8.51 -9.59 -8.45
N LEU A 24 -7.68 -8.84 -7.73
CA LEU A 24 -6.84 -9.39 -6.65
C LEU A 24 -7.56 -9.44 -5.29
N GLY A 25 -8.56 -8.59 -5.09
CA GLY A 25 -9.33 -8.53 -3.85
C GLY A 25 -10.30 -7.35 -3.82
N ILE A 26 -11.21 -7.39 -2.85
CA ILE A 26 -12.19 -6.34 -2.59
C ILE A 26 -11.97 -5.89 -1.15
N LEU A 27 -11.76 -4.59 -0.96
CA LEU A 27 -11.60 -4.00 0.35
C LEU A 27 -12.91 -3.30 0.74
N PRO A 28 -13.45 -3.53 1.94
CA PRO A 28 -14.64 -2.83 2.39
C PRO A 28 -14.33 -1.34 2.56
N HIS A 29 -15.32 -0.49 2.28
CA HIS A 29 -15.23 0.92 2.64
C HIS A 29 -15.28 1.06 4.16
N VAL A 30 -14.40 1.89 4.69
CA VAL A 30 -14.32 2.23 6.11
C VAL A 30 -14.18 3.74 6.19
N ASP A 31 -14.97 4.37 7.06
CA ASP A 31 -14.89 5.80 7.30
C ASP A 31 -13.48 6.21 7.78
N ASP A 32 -12.99 7.35 7.32
CA ASP A 32 -11.64 7.84 7.64
C ASP A 32 -11.36 7.91 9.15
N ARG A 33 -12.40 8.15 9.96
CA ARG A 33 -12.32 8.21 11.43
C ARG A 33 -12.03 6.85 12.06
N GLU A 34 -12.49 5.77 11.43
CA GLU A 34 -12.34 4.40 11.90
C GLU A 34 -11.21 3.64 11.20
N LEU A 35 -10.67 4.20 10.12
CA LEU A 35 -9.66 3.56 9.28
C LEU A 35 -8.43 3.10 10.09
N ILE A 36 -7.86 3.98 10.91
CA ILE A 36 -6.67 3.66 11.71
C ILE A 36 -6.98 2.57 12.74
N ALA A 37 -8.12 2.64 13.40
CA ALA A 37 -8.54 1.63 14.37
C ALA A 37 -8.78 0.27 13.69
N SER A 38 -9.45 0.28 12.53
CA SER A 38 -9.74 -0.92 11.74
C SER A 38 -8.46 -1.59 11.22
N ILE A 39 -7.47 -0.82 10.77
CA ILE A 39 -6.18 -1.37 10.32
C ILE A 39 -5.36 -1.94 11.48
N ALA A 40 -5.42 -1.30 12.65
CA ALA A 40 -4.72 -1.76 13.84
C ALA A 40 -5.34 -3.03 14.45
N ASP A 41 -6.65 -3.22 14.32
CA ASP A 41 -7.33 -4.43 14.77
C ASP A 41 -7.14 -5.58 13.77
N GLN A 42 -6.42 -6.63 14.20
CA GLN A 42 -6.19 -7.83 13.41
C GLN A 42 -7.47 -8.66 13.17
N LYS A 43 -8.55 -8.40 13.92
CA LYS A 43 -9.83 -9.11 13.80
C LYS A 43 -10.85 -8.33 12.97
N SER A 44 -10.53 -7.11 12.52
CA SER A 44 -11.44 -6.31 11.71
C SER A 44 -11.68 -6.94 10.34
N GLY A 45 -12.85 -6.65 9.75
CA GLY A 45 -13.16 -7.07 8.38
C GLY A 45 -12.19 -6.48 7.35
N LEU A 46 -11.70 -5.27 7.57
CA LEU A 46 -10.68 -4.64 6.72
C LEU A 46 -9.36 -5.43 6.79
N SER A 47 -8.90 -5.81 7.98
CA SER A 47 -7.70 -6.63 8.15
C SER A 47 -7.82 -8.00 7.50
N GLU A 48 -9.00 -8.64 7.56
CA GLU A 48 -9.26 -9.91 6.87
C GLU A 48 -9.24 -9.76 5.34
N ALA A 49 -9.84 -8.68 4.82
CA ALA A 49 -9.81 -8.38 3.39
C ALA A 49 -8.36 -8.17 2.89
N TYR A 50 -7.51 -7.50 3.66
CA TYR A 50 -6.09 -7.36 3.32
C TYR A 50 -5.31 -8.68 3.43
N ARG A 51 -5.62 -9.56 4.40
CA ARG A 51 -5.04 -10.92 4.43
C ARG A 51 -5.38 -11.71 3.18
N SER A 52 -6.62 -11.58 2.71
CA SER A 52 -7.08 -12.19 1.45
C SER A 52 -6.33 -11.61 0.25
N LEU A 53 -6.23 -10.27 0.14
CA LEU A 53 -5.46 -9.59 -0.92
C LEU A 53 -3.98 -10.01 -0.95
N ARG A 54 -3.32 -10.06 0.22
CA ARG A 54 -1.93 -10.54 0.33
C ARG A 54 -1.81 -11.99 -0.16
N THR A 55 -2.76 -12.84 0.19
CA THR A 55 -2.76 -14.25 -0.26
C THR A 55 -2.92 -14.34 -1.78
N SER A 56 -3.83 -13.56 -2.39
CA SER A 56 -3.92 -13.45 -3.85
C SER A 56 -2.61 -13.00 -4.48
N LEU A 57 -1.95 -11.99 -3.91
CA LEU A 57 -0.64 -11.52 -4.36
C LEU A 57 0.46 -12.59 -4.22
N GLN A 58 0.39 -13.44 -3.19
CA GLN A 58 1.32 -14.57 -3.04
C GLN A 58 1.17 -15.63 -4.12
N PHE A 59 0.01 -15.72 -4.76
CA PHE A 59 -0.26 -16.70 -5.82
C PHE A 59 -0.37 -16.07 -7.22
N SER A 60 -0.09 -14.77 -7.37
CA SER A 60 -0.24 -14.07 -8.66
C SER A 60 0.87 -14.42 -9.67
N GLY A 61 2.01 -14.94 -9.22
CA GLY A 61 3.13 -15.36 -10.06
C GLY A 61 3.57 -16.79 -9.79
N ALA A 62 4.24 -17.40 -10.77
CA ALA A 62 4.75 -18.78 -10.66
C ALA A 62 5.78 -18.97 -9.54
N GLU A 63 6.50 -17.90 -9.17
CA GLU A 63 7.52 -17.89 -8.10
C GLU A 63 6.98 -17.36 -6.76
N GLY A 64 5.66 -17.15 -6.66
CA GLY A 64 5.02 -16.59 -5.48
C GLY A 64 4.80 -15.07 -5.57
N ALA A 65 4.85 -14.39 -4.41
CA ALA A 65 4.66 -12.94 -4.34
C ALA A 65 5.77 -12.18 -5.11
N PRO A 66 5.42 -11.09 -5.83
CA PRO A 66 6.41 -10.27 -6.51
C PRO A 66 7.38 -9.63 -5.51
N ARG A 67 8.68 -9.62 -5.85
CA ARG A 67 9.72 -9.00 -5.00
C ARG A 67 9.64 -7.47 -4.92
N SER A 68 8.98 -6.85 -5.90
CA SER A 68 8.71 -5.41 -5.94
C SER A 68 7.29 -5.19 -6.42
N LEU A 69 6.56 -4.33 -5.72
CA LEU A 69 5.15 -4.04 -5.98
C LEU A 69 4.95 -2.52 -5.98
N LEU A 70 4.35 -1.99 -7.05
CA LEU A 70 3.88 -0.61 -7.11
C LEU A 70 2.39 -0.58 -6.78
N VAL A 71 2.01 0.20 -5.78
CA VAL A 71 0.60 0.48 -5.48
C VAL A 71 0.25 1.85 -6.05
N THR A 72 -0.66 1.89 -7.02
CA THR A 72 -1.12 3.10 -7.69
C THR A 72 -2.63 3.08 -7.90
N SER A 73 -3.19 4.18 -8.37
CA SER A 73 -4.62 4.33 -8.61
C SER A 73 -4.88 5.49 -9.58
N SER A 74 -6.07 5.55 -10.15
CA SER A 74 -6.48 6.57 -11.14
C SER A 74 -6.63 7.96 -10.55
N GLU A 75 -7.08 8.05 -9.29
CA GLU A 75 -7.44 9.30 -8.62
C GLU A 75 -6.77 9.44 -7.24
N PRO A 76 -6.67 10.66 -6.70
CA PRO A 76 -6.30 10.87 -5.31
C PRO A 76 -7.27 10.20 -4.32
N ALA A 77 -6.80 9.90 -3.11
CA ALA A 77 -7.60 9.38 -2.00
C ALA A 77 -8.22 7.97 -2.16
N GLU A 78 -7.85 7.18 -3.18
CA GLU A 78 -8.33 5.80 -3.36
C GLU A 78 -7.60 4.74 -2.48
N GLY A 79 -6.96 5.14 -1.38
CA GLY A 79 -6.37 4.19 -0.42
C GLY A 79 -5.02 3.57 -0.80
N LYS A 80 -4.28 4.14 -1.78
CA LYS A 80 -2.93 3.68 -2.18
C LYS A 80 -1.96 3.50 -1.00
N SER A 81 -1.74 4.58 -0.22
CA SER A 81 -0.80 4.57 0.91
C SER A 81 -1.25 3.60 2.00
N THR A 82 -2.55 3.53 2.26
CA THR A 82 -3.16 2.59 3.21
C THR A 82 -2.91 1.14 2.80
N THR A 83 -3.11 0.84 1.51
CA THR A 83 -2.87 -0.48 0.93
C THR A 83 -1.41 -0.89 1.04
N ALA A 84 -0.49 0.00 0.67
CA ALA A 84 0.95 -0.23 0.81
C ALA A 84 1.35 -0.47 2.28
N PHE A 85 0.87 0.36 3.19
CA PHE A 85 1.11 0.25 4.64
C PHE A 85 0.66 -1.10 5.21
N LYS A 86 -0.55 -1.53 4.86
CA LYS A 86 -1.15 -2.75 5.40
C LYS A 86 -0.56 -4.02 4.77
N LEU A 87 -0.37 -4.04 3.45
CA LEU A 87 0.33 -5.16 2.79
C LEU A 87 1.76 -5.31 3.30
N GLY A 88 2.48 -4.21 3.53
CA GLY A 88 3.83 -4.26 4.07
C GLY A 88 3.88 -4.92 5.46
N GLN A 89 2.95 -4.56 6.35
CA GLN A 89 2.80 -5.24 7.64
C GLN A 89 2.44 -6.71 7.50
N ASP A 90 1.50 -7.05 6.61
CA ASP A 90 1.00 -8.42 6.47
C ASP A 90 2.04 -9.37 5.85
N PHE A 91 2.92 -8.87 4.97
CA PHE A 91 4.08 -9.62 4.48
C PHE A 91 5.17 -9.73 5.56
N ALA A 92 5.45 -8.66 6.30
CA ALA A 92 6.44 -8.67 7.36
C ALA A 92 6.06 -9.62 8.52
N ALA A 93 4.77 -9.72 8.83
CA ALA A 93 4.23 -10.68 9.80
C ALA A 93 4.43 -12.14 9.38
N LEU A 94 4.62 -12.43 8.09
CA LEU A 94 5.00 -13.74 7.58
C LEU A 94 6.53 -13.95 7.53
N GLY A 95 7.31 -13.02 8.09
CA GLY A 95 8.77 -13.10 8.15
C GLY A 95 9.50 -12.48 6.95
N ALA A 96 8.79 -11.85 6.00
CA ALA A 96 9.44 -11.14 4.91
C ALA A 96 10.14 -9.87 5.43
N ARG A 97 11.33 -9.55 4.88
CA ARG A 97 11.95 -8.23 5.06
C ARG A 97 11.36 -7.29 4.02
N VAL A 98 10.64 -6.27 4.49
CA VAL A 98 9.88 -5.34 3.65
C VAL A 98 10.50 -3.96 3.73
N LEU A 99 10.73 -3.35 2.57
CA LEU A 99 11.05 -1.94 2.44
C LEU A 99 9.84 -1.23 1.81
N LEU A 100 9.25 -0.26 2.52
CA LEU A 100 8.21 0.61 1.97
C LEU A 100 8.82 1.92 1.53
N VAL A 101 8.55 2.29 0.28
CA VAL A 101 9.07 3.52 -0.33
C VAL A 101 7.90 4.43 -0.65
N ASP A 102 7.84 5.61 0.00
CA ASP A 102 6.87 6.65 -0.37
C ASP A 102 7.35 7.38 -1.64
N ALA A 103 6.89 6.89 -2.79
CA ALA A 103 7.20 7.49 -4.09
C ALA A 103 6.26 8.65 -4.46
N ASP A 104 5.25 8.99 -3.64
CA ASP A 104 4.44 10.18 -3.84
C ASP A 104 5.15 11.40 -3.25
N LEU A 105 5.97 12.05 -4.07
CA LEU A 105 6.72 13.23 -3.66
C LEU A 105 5.85 14.50 -3.58
N ARG A 106 4.58 14.46 -4.00
CA ARG A 106 3.69 15.63 -3.98
C ARG A 106 2.91 15.70 -2.67
N LYS A 107 2.34 14.58 -2.23
CA LYS A 107 1.56 14.47 -0.99
C LYS A 107 1.92 13.19 -0.21
N PRO A 108 3.17 13.06 0.27
CA PRO A 108 3.62 11.87 0.98
C PRO A 108 2.81 11.66 2.26
N ASN A 109 2.47 10.40 2.55
CA ASN A 109 1.58 10.06 3.67
C ASN A 109 2.02 8.82 4.47
N LEU A 110 2.94 7.99 3.95
CA LEU A 110 3.38 6.78 4.65
C LEU A 110 4.06 7.11 5.98
N HIS A 111 4.88 8.16 6.04
CA HIS A 111 5.53 8.59 7.30
C HIS A 111 4.51 8.85 8.40
N ARG A 112 3.33 9.40 8.09
CA ARG A 112 2.26 9.65 9.07
C ARG A 112 1.62 8.37 9.58
N LEU A 113 1.39 7.40 8.70
CA LEU A 113 0.86 6.09 9.06
C LEU A 113 1.81 5.32 9.98
N PHE A 114 3.13 5.46 9.77
CA PHE A 114 4.15 4.88 10.64
C PHE A 114 4.49 5.71 11.88
N GLY A 115 4.06 6.98 11.95
CA GLY A 115 4.43 7.90 13.03
C GLY A 115 5.91 8.31 12.99
N LEU A 116 6.47 8.47 11.80
CA LEU A 116 7.88 8.80 11.55
C LEU A 116 8.04 10.26 11.07
N ASP A 117 9.24 10.80 11.24
CA ASP A 117 9.62 12.06 10.59
C ASP A 117 9.80 11.86 9.07
N ASN A 118 9.69 12.95 8.31
CA ASN A 118 9.93 12.97 6.86
C ASN A 118 10.92 14.09 6.50
N THR A 119 11.95 14.29 7.35
CA THR A 119 12.93 15.37 7.20
C THR A 119 13.96 15.07 6.11
N ILE A 120 14.29 13.80 5.92
CA ILE A 120 15.19 13.28 4.91
C ILE A 120 14.57 11.99 4.35
N GLY A 121 14.56 11.85 3.02
CA GLY A 121 13.89 10.72 2.38
C GLY A 121 14.27 10.52 0.92
N LEU A 122 13.35 9.91 0.16
CA LEU A 122 13.55 9.55 -1.24
C LEU A 122 13.90 10.77 -2.12
N SER A 123 13.24 11.92 -1.92
CA SER A 123 13.53 13.13 -2.70
C SER A 123 14.97 13.60 -2.51
N ASN A 124 15.50 13.54 -1.29
CA ASN A 124 16.89 13.90 -1.01
C ASN A 124 17.86 12.94 -1.69
N LEU A 125 17.55 11.63 -1.66
CA LEU A 125 18.35 10.61 -2.33
C LEU A 125 18.42 10.86 -3.84
N LEU A 126 17.28 11.13 -4.48
CA LEU A 126 17.19 11.35 -5.92
C LEU A 126 17.86 12.66 -6.37
N THR A 127 17.91 13.66 -5.49
CA THR A 127 18.58 14.95 -5.77
C THR A 127 20.06 14.96 -5.38
N ASN A 128 20.60 13.84 -4.89
CA ASN A 128 21.97 13.70 -4.41
C ASN A 128 22.35 14.75 -3.35
N THR A 129 21.38 15.14 -2.51
CA THR A 129 21.56 16.09 -1.41
C THR A 129 21.95 15.40 -0.11
N VAL A 130 21.96 14.07 -0.09
CA VAL A 130 22.40 13.25 1.05
C VAL A 130 23.86 12.87 0.87
N ARG A 131 24.68 13.13 1.89
CA ARG A 131 26.09 12.69 1.88
C ARG A 131 26.15 11.17 2.06
N LYS A 132 27.21 10.54 1.54
CA LYS A 132 27.40 9.09 1.63
C LYS A 132 27.37 8.58 3.09
N GLU A 133 27.92 9.37 4.01
CA GLU A 133 27.92 9.11 5.46
C GLU A 133 26.51 9.10 6.08
N ASP A 134 25.56 9.85 5.49
CA ASP A 134 24.20 10.00 5.99
C ASP A 134 23.20 9.03 5.34
N LEU A 135 23.61 8.18 4.39
CA LEU A 135 22.70 7.27 3.65
C LEU A 135 21.89 6.34 4.56
N GLY A 136 22.49 5.87 5.64
CA GLY A 136 21.78 5.04 6.62
C GLY A 136 20.60 5.76 7.27
N SER A 137 20.68 7.09 7.38
CA SER A 137 19.62 7.94 7.93
C SER A 137 18.46 8.18 6.96
N ILE A 138 18.42 7.57 5.77
CA ILE A 138 17.24 7.60 4.91
C ILE A 138 16.30 6.45 5.26
N PHE A 139 16.85 5.31 5.69
CA PHE A 139 16.09 4.12 6.05
C PHE A 139 15.59 4.25 7.49
N ARG A 140 14.28 4.19 7.70
CA ARG A 140 13.65 4.39 9.01
C ARG A 140 13.12 3.07 9.52
N SER A 141 13.69 2.56 10.62
CA SER A 141 13.09 1.43 11.30
C SER A 141 11.71 1.82 11.82
N THR A 142 10.73 0.93 11.63
CA THR A 142 9.37 1.14 12.13
C THR A 142 9.16 0.38 13.44
N LYS A 143 8.03 0.64 14.12
CA LYS A 143 7.60 -0.19 15.27
C LYS A 143 7.22 -1.62 14.89
N TYR A 144 7.07 -1.91 13.59
CA TYR A 144 6.73 -3.23 13.07
C TYR A 144 7.99 -3.97 12.68
N ALA A 145 8.19 -5.15 13.26
CA ALA A 145 9.34 -5.99 12.95
C ALA A 145 9.42 -6.27 11.44
N ASN A 146 10.63 -6.29 10.90
CA ASN A 146 10.93 -6.53 9.48
C ASN A 146 10.36 -5.50 8.48
N VAL A 147 9.80 -4.38 8.92
CA VAL A 147 9.40 -3.26 8.04
C VAL A 147 10.35 -2.08 8.23
N THR A 148 10.92 -1.62 7.12
CA THR A 148 11.76 -0.42 6.99
C THR A 148 11.13 0.55 6.00
#